data_AF-Q7P799-F1
#
_entry.id   AF-Q7P799-F1
#
_cell.length_a   1.000
_cell.length_b   1.000
_cell.length_c   1.000
_cell.angle_alpha   90.00
_cell.angle_beta   90.00
_cell.angle_gamma   90.00
#
_symmetry.space_group_name_H-M   'P 1'
#
loop_
_entity.id
_entity.type
_entity.pdbx_description
1 polymer ?
#
loop_
_entity_poly.entity_id
_entity_poly.type
_entity_poly.pdbx_seq_one_letter_code
_entity_poly.pdbx_strand_id
1 'polypeptide(L)'
;MSFAAPKYVDMAKLQKNSYQIIQDEEGAFLFGKSTEDVGLTVALFDVPESKDTAKKLSEEVKTTAPAEQKYVSSRENKRAYIIKFKAKDGSYTYSFVGKKPKVKNCYISTLYITNKDFKDNELDKVADQTLNEIESYLK
;
A
#
# COMPACT_ATOMS: atom_id res chain seq x y z
N MET A 1 19.02 11.00 12.16
CA MET A 1 18.27 11.42 10.97
C MET A 1 16.88 11.81 11.43
N SER A 2 16.39 13.01 11.08
CA SER A 2 15.02 13.45 11.40
C SER A 2 14.22 13.41 10.11
N PHE A 3 13.16 12.62 10.08
CA PHE A 3 12.21 12.58 8.96
C PHE A 3 11.28 13.80 9.05
N ALA A 4 11.10 14.52 7.96
CA ALA A 4 10.17 15.64 7.82
C ALA A 4 8.87 15.14 7.18
N ALA A 5 8.10 14.34 7.93
CA ALA A 5 6.89 13.72 7.44
C ALA A 5 5.93 14.75 6.79
N PRO A 6 5.18 14.35 5.74
CA PRO A 6 4.25 15.26 5.06
C PRO A 6 3.23 15.86 6.04
N LYS A 7 2.92 17.16 5.88
CA LYS A 7 2.04 17.90 6.81
C LYS A 7 0.65 17.28 6.97
N TYR A 8 0.18 16.58 5.94
CA TYR A 8 -1.10 15.89 5.92
C TYR A 8 -1.09 14.53 6.65
N VAL A 9 0.06 14.07 7.16
CA VAL A 9 0.17 12.82 7.92
C VAL A 9 0.07 13.08 9.43
N ASP A 10 -0.74 12.28 10.12
CA ASP A 10 -0.80 12.24 11.58
C ASP A 10 0.23 11.25 12.16
N MET A 11 1.43 11.76 12.39
CA MET A 11 2.55 11.00 12.94
C MET A 11 2.27 10.42 14.33
N ALA A 12 1.54 11.14 15.18
CA ALA A 12 1.20 10.66 16.51
C ALA A 12 0.27 9.44 16.42
N LYS A 13 -0.70 9.49 15.50
CA LYS A 13 -1.61 8.37 15.28
C LYS A 13 -0.91 7.17 14.62
N LEU A 14 0.03 7.37 13.70
CA LEU A 14 0.85 6.29 13.14
C LEU A 14 1.65 5.57 14.24
N GLN A 15 2.40 6.33 15.05
CA GLN A 15 3.21 5.78 16.14
C GLN A 15 2.36 5.03 17.17
N LYS A 16 1.21 5.58 17.53
CA LYS A 16 0.25 4.94 18.45
C LYS A 16 -0.24 3.58 17.94
N ASN A 17 -0.33 3.40 16.62
CA ASN A 17 -0.73 2.14 15.98
C ASN A 17 0.48 1.31 15.49
N SER A 18 1.65 1.53 16.10
CA SER A 18 2.88 0.75 15.89
C SER A 18 3.46 0.81 14.48
N TYR A 19 3.12 1.84 13.70
CA TYR A 19 3.80 2.11 12.44
C TYR A 19 5.15 2.77 12.66
N GLN A 20 6.12 2.37 11.86
CA GLN A 20 7.46 2.93 11.81
C GLN A 20 7.69 3.57 10.44
N ILE A 21 8.40 4.69 10.42
CA ILE A 21 8.83 5.32 9.18
C ILE A 21 9.96 4.48 8.60
N ILE A 22 9.83 4.11 7.32
CA ILE A 22 10.82 3.33 6.58
C ILE A 22 11.70 4.28 5.76
N GLN A 23 11.07 5.23 5.06
CA GLN A 23 11.75 6.19 4.18
C GLN A 23 10.90 7.45 4.09
N ASP A 24 11.56 8.60 4.02
CA ASP A 24 10.94 9.90 3.82
C ASP A 24 11.88 10.70 2.92
N GLU A 25 11.65 10.56 1.62
CA GLU A 25 12.45 11.14 0.55
C GLU A 25 11.55 11.81 -0.48
N GLU A 26 12.16 12.58 -1.38
CA GLU A 26 11.45 13.33 -2.40
C GLU A 26 10.65 12.37 -3.31
N GLY A 27 9.32 12.53 -3.32
CA GLY A 27 8.39 11.76 -4.15
C GLY A 27 7.62 10.64 -3.45
N ALA A 28 8.08 10.13 -2.29
CA ALA A 28 7.34 9.11 -1.54
C ALA A 28 7.64 9.10 -0.04
N PHE A 29 6.57 9.03 0.76
CA PHE A 29 6.65 8.78 2.20
C PHE A 29 6.27 7.33 2.52
N LEU A 30 7.22 6.55 3.04
CA LEU A 30 7.05 5.14 3.33
C LEU A 30 7.03 4.86 4.83
N PHE A 31 6.06 4.07 5.24
CA PHE A 31 5.94 3.59 6.60
C PHE A 31 5.34 2.18 6.61
N GLY A 32 5.56 1.45 7.69
CA GLY A 32 5.07 0.08 7.78
C GLY A 32 4.96 -0.42 9.20
N LYS A 33 4.30 -1.55 9.33
CA LYS A 33 4.20 -2.33 10.57
C LYS A 33 4.27 -3.81 10.22
N SER A 34 4.71 -4.62 11.17
CA SER A 34 4.61 -6.06 11.07
C SER A 34 4.04 -6.61 12.36
N THR A 35 3.21 -7.63 12.21
CA THR A 35 2.80 -8.56 13.25
C THR A 35 3.40 -9.93 12.94
N GLU A 36 3.05 -10.96 13.70
CA GLU A 36 3.47 -12.34 13.43
C GLU A 36 2.89 -12.86 12.09
N ASP A 37 1.67 -12.47 11.74
CA ASP A 37 0.93 -13.01 10.58
C ASP A 37 0.93 -12.10 9.34
N VAL A 38 1.16 -10.80 9.56
CA VAL A 38 0.94 -9.76 8.55
C VAL A 38 2.06 -8.75 8.59
N GLY A 39 2.72 -8.56 7.44
CA GLY A 39 3.54 -7.40 7.13
C GLY A 39 2.75 -6.39 6.31
N LEU A 40 2.86 -5.11 6.63
CA LEU A 40 2.24 -4.03 5.85
C LEU A 40 3.25 -2.92 5.60
N THR A 41 3.52 -2.65 4.33
CA THR A 41 4.26 -1.48 3.87
C THR A 41 3.32 -0.56 3.13
N VAL A 42 3.43 0.74 3.38
CA VAL A 42 2.62 1.79 2.76
C VAL A 42 3.55 2.80 2.12
N ALA A 43 3.24 3.19 0.89
CA ALA A 43 3.83 4.32 0.20
C ALA A 43 2.75 5.37 -0.08
N LEU A 44 3.00 6.61 0.32
CA LEU A 44 2.22 7.78 -0.06
C LEU A 44 2.97 8.50 -1.17
N PHE A 45 2.41 8.51 -2.37
CA PHE A 45 2.98 9.19 -3.53
C PHE A 45 2.30 10.55 -3.72
N ASP A 46 3.06 11.64 -3.65
CA ASP A 46 2.58 12.97 -3.98
C ASP A 46 2.82 13.24 -5.47
N VAL A 47 1.82 12.89 -6.29
CA VAL A 47 1.90 12.96 -7.74
C VAL A 47 0.65 13.63 -8.33
N PRO A 48 0.78 14.41 -9.42
CA PRO A 48 -0.37 15.06 -10.04
C PRO A 48 -1.50 14.07 -10.39
N GLU A 49 -2.71 14.43 -10.01
CA GLU A 49 -3.89 13.64 -10.36
C GLU A 49 -4.14 13.63 -11.87
N SER A 50 -4.28 12.44 -12.42
CA SER A 50 -4.71 12.19 -13.79
C SER A 50 -5.60 10.95 -13.82
N LYS A 51 -6.35 10.77 -14.91
CA LYS A 51 -7.26 9.63 -15.08
C LYS A 51 -6.59 8.28 -14.84
N ASP A 52 -5.29 8.17 -15.16
CA ASP A 52 -4.56 6.90 -15.16
C ASP A 52 -3.48 6.83 -14.07
N THR A 53 -3.34 7.83 -13.20
CA THR A 53 -2.24 7.89 -12.20
C THR A 53 -2.22 6.64 -11.32
N ALA A 54 -3.35 6.28 -10.69
CA ALA A 54 -3.43 5.08 -9.85
C ALA A 54 -3.16 3.79 -10.62
N LYS A 55 -3.58 3.72 -11.90
CA LYS A 55 -3.36 2.55 -12.73
C LYS A 55 -1.87 2.38 -13.05
N LYS A 56 -1.20 3.47 -13.43
CA LYS A 56 0.25 3.49 -13.69
C LYS A 56 1.04 3.08 -12.45
N LEU A 57 0.70 3.62 -11.27
CA LEU A 57 1.33 3.19 -10.00
C LEU A 57 1.14 1.69 -9.74
N SER A 58 -0.04 1.14 -10.02
CA SER A 58 -0.27 -0.30 -9.89
C SER A 58 0.55 -1.11 -10.90
N GLU A 59 0.67 -0.64 -12.14
CA GLU A 59 1.47 -1.29 -13.17
C GLU A 59 2.97 -1.24 -12.82
N GLU A 60 3.45 -0.13 -12.26
CA GLU A 60 4.82 0.02 -11.75
C GLU A 60 5.13 -0.98 -10.64
N VAL A 61 4.23 -1.21 -9.68
CA VAL A 61 4.42 -2.26 -8.66
C VAL A 61 4.59 -3.64 -9.30
N LYS A 62 3.88 -3.92 -10.40
CA LYS A 62 4.01 -5.18 -11.13
C LYS A 62 5.36 -5.32 -11.83
N THR A 63 5.83 -4.26 -12.49
CA THR A 63 7.05 -4.29 -13.31
C THR A 63 8.32 -4.19 -12.49
N THR A 64 8.25 -3.58 -11.30
CA THR A 64 9.38 -3.40 -10.38
C THR A 64 9.46 -4.48 -9.31
N ALA A 65 8.48 -5.40 -9.25
CA ALA A 65 8.49 -6.51 -8.31
C ALA A 65 9.78 -7.34 -8.44
N PRO A 66 10.45 -7.68 -7.33
CA PRO A 66 11.62 -8.56 -7.35
C PRO A 66 11.30 -9.92 -7.99
N ALA A 67 12.30 -10.57 -8.59
CA ALA A 67 12.13 -11.87 -9.25
C ALA A 67 11.61 -12.98 -8.30
N GLU A 68 11.88 -12.83 -7.00
CA GLU A 68 11.39 -13.70 -5.93
C GLU A 68 9.87 -13.59 -5.71
N GLN A 69 9.26 -12.46 -6.08
CA GLN A 69 7.83 -12.19 -5.99
C GLN A 69 7.16 -12.55 -7.32
N LYS A 70 6.76 -13.81 -7.48
CA LYS A 70 6.13 -14.28 -8.73
C LYS A 70 4.73 -13.70 -8.86
N TYR A 71 4.47 -12.99 -9.95
CA TYR A 71 3.13 -12.54 -10.31
C TYR A 71 2.15 -13.72 -10.42
N VAL A 72 0.97 -13.59 -9.80
CA VAL A 72 -0.11 -14.58 -9.86
C VAL A 72 -1.32 -14.03 -10.63
N SER A 73 -1.82 -12.86 -10.23
CA SER A 73 -3.00 -12.26 -10.87
C SER A 73 -3.08 -10.76 -10.63
N SER A 74 -3.84 -10.08 -11.49
CA SER A 74 -4.26 -8.69 -11.34
C SER A 74 -5.77 -8.62 -11.47
N ARG A 75 -6.41 -7.83 -10.61
CA ARG A 75 -7.81 -7.44 -10.76
C ARG A 75 -8.02 -6.02 -10.26
N GLU A 76 -9.23 -5.53 -10.39
CA GLU A 76 -9.64 -4.28 -9.78
C GLU A 76 -11.03 -4.42 -9.17
N ASN A 77 -11.30 -3.60 -8.16
CA ASN A 77 -12.64 -3.40 -7.63
C ASN A 77 -12.99 -1.90 -7.71
N LYS A 78 -14.10 -1.47 -7.11
CA LYS A 78 -14.49 -0.04 -7.13
C LYS A 78 -13.46 0.87 -6.43
N ARG A 79 -12.67 0.32 -5.51
CA ARG A 79 -11.78 1.08 -4.62
C ARG A 79 -10.32 1.08 -5.05
N ALA A 80 -9.81 -0.04 -5.55
CA ALA A 80 -8.38 -0.25 -5.76
C ALA A 80 -8.06 -1.10 -6.99
N TYR A 81 -6.84 -0.93 -7.49
CA TYR A 81 -6.15 -1.93 -8.29
C TYR A 81 -5.46 -2.92 -7.36
N ILE A 82 -5.56 -4.21 -7.66
CA ILE A 82 -5.10 -5.29 -6.79
C ILE A 82 -4.20 -6.23 -7.58
N ILE A 83 -2.99 -6.46 -7.07
CA ILE A 83 -2.04 -7.42 -7.65
C ILE A 83 -1.66 -8.45 -6.61
N LYS A 84 -1.72 -9.72 -6.98
CA LYS A 84 -1.29 -10.84 -6.15
C LYS A 84 0.05 -11.35 -6.64
N PHE A 85 0.99 -11.48 -5.71
CA PHE A 85 2.27 -12.15 -5.90
C PHE A 85 2.38 -13.34 -4.95
N LYS A 86 3.24 -14.29 -5.29
CA LYS A 86 3.63 -15.41 -4.44
C LYS A 86 5.14 -15.48 -4.34
N ALA A 87 5.65 -15.45 -3.12
CA ALA A 87 7.07 -15.58 -2.83
C ALA A 87 7.52 -17.05 -2.88
N LYS A 88 8.84 -17.28 -2.94
CA LYS A 88 9.43 -18.62 -2.96
C LYS A 88 9.14 -19.42 -1.68
N ASP A 89 9.03 -18.74 -0.54
CA ASP A 89 8.71 -19.34 0.77
C ASP A 89 7.23 -19.74 0.91
N GLY A 90 6.41 -19.44 -0.10
CA GLY A 90 4.99 -19.76 -0.12
C GLY A 90 4.08 -18.63 0.37
N SER A 91 4.63 -17.56 0.95
CA SER A 91 3.86 -16.38 1.36
C SER A 91 3.31 -15.62 0.15
N TYR A 92 2.28 -14.80 0.42
CA TYR A 92 1.60 -13.98 -0.56
C TYR A 92 1.84 -12.50 -0.26
N THR A 93 2.08 -11.74 -1.32
CA THR A 93 2.07 -10.27 -1.27
C THR A 93 0.90 -9.77 -2.09
N TYR A 94 0.04 -8.97 -1.48
CA TYR A 94 -1.06 -8.28 -2.15
C TYR A 94 -0.73 -6.79 -2.24
N SER A 95 -0.62 -6.27 -3.46
CA SER A 95 -0.55 -4.84 -3.68
C SER A 95 -1.96 -4.26 -3.77
N PHE A 96 -2.24 -3.19 -3.02
CA PHE A 96 -3.46 -2.39 -3.17
C PHE A 96 -3.09 -0.95 -3.50
N VAL A 97 -3.49 -0.49 -4.68
CA VAL A 97 -3.35 0.92 -5.09
C VAL A 97 -4.71 1.58 -5.14
N GLY A 98 -4.94 2.56 -4.26
CA GLY A 98 -6.20 3.29 -4.17
C GLY A 98 -6.47 4.10 -5.44
N LYS A 99 -7.67 3.96 -6.01
CA LYS A 99 -8.04 4.65 -7.28
C LYS A 99 -8.26 6.15 -7.11
N LYS A 100 -8.63 6.58 -5.91
CA LYS A 100 -8.99 7.96 -5.60
C LYS A 100 -8.28 8.39 -4.32
N PRO A 101 -7.47 9.46 -4.36
CA PRO A 101 -6.76 9.93 -3.19
C PRO A 101 -7.72 10.68 -2.25
N LYS A 102 -7.55 10.52 -0.92
CA LYS A 102 -8.29 11.28 0.10
C LYS A 102 -7.74 12.70 0.24
N VAL A 103 -6.41 12.83 0.19
CA VAL A 103 -5.69 14.11 0.17
C VAL A 103 -5.26 14.36 -1.27
N LYS A 104 -5.51 15.56 -1.79
CA LYS A 104 -5.17 15.93 -3.18
C LYS A 104 -3.75 15.50 -3.55
N ASN A 105 -3.59 14.89 -4.72
CA ASN A 105 -2.32 14.33 -5.25
C ASN A 105 -1.70 13.17 -4.48
N CYS A 106 -2.20 12.79 -3.29
CA CYS A 106 -1.60 11.75 -2.46
C CYS A 106 -2.21 10.37 -2.73
N TYR A 107 -1.60 9.60 -3.62
CA TYR A 107 -2.02 8.22 -3.91
C TYR A 107 -1.42 7.23 -2.91
N ILE A 108 -2.25 6.32 -2.41
CA ILE A 108 -1.85 5.26 -1.48
C ILE A 108 -1.55 3.98 -2.27
N SER A 109 -0.34 3.45 -2.11
CA SER A 109 0.04 2.10 -2.51
C SER A 109 0.42 1.32 -1.25
N THR A 110 -0.09 0.10 -1.12
CA THR A 110 0.23 -0.77 0.02
C THR A 110 0.70 -2.13 -0.46
N LEU A 111 1.64 -2.73 0.27
CA LEU A 111 2.04 -4.13 0.13
C LEU A 111 1.63 -4.85 1.42
N TYR A 112 0.65 -5.73 1.31
CA TYR A 112 0.14 -6.57 2.38
C TYR A 112 0.71 -7.98 2.22
N ILE A 113 1.58 -8.38 3.15
CA ILE A 113 2.30 -9.65 3.13
C ILE A 113 1.65 -10.58 4.15
N THR A 114 1.31 -11.80 3.75
CA THR A 114 0.71 -12.80 4.64
C THR A 114 0.93 -14.22 4.12
N ASN A 115 0.80 -15.22 4.99
CA ASN A 115 0.76 -16.63 4.59
C ASN A 115 -0.64 -17.08 4.12
N LYS A 116 -1.67 -16.26 4.30
CA LYS A 116 -3.04 -16.61 3.89
C LYS A 116 -3.29 -16.30 2.41
N ASP A 117 -3.75 -17.31 1.68
CA ASP A 117 -4.31 -17.12 0.34
C ASP A 117 -5.79 -16.69 0.45
N PHE A 118 -6.05 -15.38 0.29
CA PHE A 118 -7.40 -14.84 0.33
C PHE A 118 -8.21 -15.17 -0.94
N LYS A 119 -9.49 -15.51 -0.74
CA LYS A 119 -10.50 -15.49 -1.82
C LYS A 119 -10.84 -14.04 -2.18
N ASP A 120 -11.34 -13.81 -3.40
CA ASP A 120 -11.60 -12.46 -3.90
C ASP A 120 -12.50 -11.61 -3.00
N ASN A 121 -13.57 -12.19 -2.45
CA ASN A 121 -14.50 -11.50 -1.56
C ASN A 121 -13.89 -11.16 -0.19
N GLU A 122 -12.98 -11.98 0.33
CA GLU A 122 -12.20 -11.67 1.53
C GLU A 122 -11.17 -10.58 1.22
N LEU A 123 -10.51 -10.69 0.07
CA LEU A 123 -9.48 -9.76 -0.36
C LEU A 123 -10.02 -8.35 -0.63
N ASP A 124 -11.24 -8.23 -1.14
CA ASP A 124 -11.96 -6.95 -1.24
C ASP A 124 -12.09 -6.28 0.14
N LYS A 125 -12.51 -7.05 1.16
CA LYS A 125 -12.64 -6.53 2.53
C LYS A 125 -11.29 -6.13 3.12
N VAL A 126 -10.25 -6.93 2.89
CA VAL A 126 -8.89 -6.61 3.35
C VAL A 126 -8.38 -5.33 2.71
N ALA A 127 -8.59 -5.15 1.39
CA ALA A 127 -8.19 -3.93 0.69
C ALA A 127 -8.94 -2.71 1.24
N ASP A 128 -10.26 -2.80 1.44
CA ASP A 128 -11.06 -1.71 2.01
C ASP A 128 -10.63 -1.36 3.44
N GLN A 129 -10.45 -2.36 4.31
CA GLN A 129 -10.00 -2.14 5.69
C GLN A 129 -8.61 -1.52 5.75
N THR A 130 -7.68 -2.03 4.93
CA THR A 130 -6.31 -1.50 4.85
C THR A 130 -6.32 -0.04 4.41
N LEU A 131 -7.01 0.27 3.31
CA LEU A 131 -7.08 1.64 2.81
C LEU A 131 -7.78 2.59 3.78
N ASN A 132 -8.89 2.16 4.42
CA ASN A 132 -9.57 2.97 5.43
C ASN A 132 -8.69 3.25 6.64
N GLU A 133 -7.91 2.26 7.09
CA GLU A 133 -6.94 2.43 8.18
C GLU A 133 -5.92 3.51 7.80
N ILE A 134 -5.29 3.38 6.62
CA ILE A 134 -4.27 4.31 6.14
C ILE A 134 -4.83 5.72 5.97
N GLU A 135 -5.99 5.85 5.35
CA GLU A 135 -6.66 7.14 5.17
C GLU A 135 -7.03 7.80 6.50
N SER A 136 -7.25 7.01 7.56
CA SER A 136 -7.51 7.55 8.89
C SER A 136 -6.29 8.26 9.50
N TYR A 137 -5.09 8.03 8.97
CA TYR A 137 -3.85 8.72 9.34
C TYR A 137 -3.59 9.99 8.52
N LEU A 138 -4.44 10.27 7.52
CA LEU A 138 -4.38 11.47 6.70
C LEU A 138 -5.37 12.52 7.25
N LYS A 139 -4.87 13.73 7.51
CA LYS A 139 -5.59 14.89 8.05
C LYS A 139 -6.48 15.55 7.01
#